data_AF-A0A5M9H2M6-F1
#
_entry.id   AF-A0A5M9H2M6-F1
#
_cell.length_a   1.000
_cell.length_b   1.000
_cell.length_c   1.000
_cell.angle_alpha   90.00
_cell.angle_beta   90.00
_cell.angle_gamma   90.00
#
_symmetry.space_group_name_H-M   'P 1'
#
loop_
_entity.id
_entity.type
_entity.pdbx_description
1 polymer ?
#
loop_
_entity_poly.entity_id
_entity_poly.type
_entity_poly.pdbx_seq_one_letter_code
_entity_poly.pdbx_strand_id
1 'polypeptide(L)'
;MNTYEEKYAKTKEKQLVLWKEMVHRVFGENQNDLIKITDRNQIIEILNAVGTDEADNHTFLPTSGGLDLHGATASHEEGRIELTFEGRTTYIVNPDSLTFHQVGEDPEWWYFRLNTKPFKASGVYEETTPVEQVFESELDKEVSWSMSYYGEEVLELEAGVYVDYAVREIGHLGYDEYGNSIPLPDSARTVHRGINGGSYAIFSKYALYNRVSSTYDARHNKVSDDEFRVYINNIVNSLNKK
;
A
#
# COMPACT_ATOMS: atom_id res chain seq x y z
N MET A 1 -10.87 27.49 20.78
CA MET A 1 -10.35 26.20 20.31
C MET A 1 -10.82 25.16 21.30
N ASN A 2 -11.53 24.11 20.87
CA ASN A 2 -11.97 23.06 21.80
C ASN A 2 -10.74 22.23 22.20
N THR A 3 -10.71 21.70 23.43
CA THR A 3 -9.65 20.83 23.98
C THR A 3 -9.16 19.74 23.01
N TYR A 4 -10.06 19.22 22.17
CA TYR A 4 -9.73 18.29 21.09
C TYR A 4 -8.82 18.89 20.01
N GLU A 5 -9.13 20.09 19.51
CA GLU A 5 -8.36 20.76 18.46
C GLU A 5 -6.96 21.12 18.95
N GLU A 6 -6.83 21.54 20.20
CA GLU A 6 -5.54 21.83 20.84
C GLU A 6 -4.70 20.56 21.01
N LYS A 7 -5.32 19.45 21.46
CA LYS A 7 -4.66 18.16 21.58
C LYS A 7 -4.20 17.65 20.21
N TYR A 8 -5.07 17.75 19.20
CA TYR A 8 -4.75 17.36 17.83
C TYR A 8 -3.59 18.18 17.26
N ALA A 9 -3.60 19.51 17.42
CA ALA A 9 -2.53 20.37 16.94
C ALA A 9 -1.17 20.00 17.57
N LYS A 10 -1.14 19.77 18.88
CA LYS A 10 0.07 19.31 19.59
C LYS A 10 0.55 17.95 19.12
N THR A 11 -0.37 16.99 18.91
CA THR A 11 -0.01 15.68 18.38
C THR A 11 0.54 15.78 16.96
N LYS A 12 -0.10 16.58 16.10
CA LYS A 12 0.37 16.84 14.73
C LYS A 12 1.79 17.41 14.73
N GLU A 13 2.04 18.47 15.50
CA GLU A 13 3.36 19.08 15.60
C GLU A 13 4.43 18.06 16.02
N LYS A 14 4.16 17.27 17.07
CA LYS A 14 5.06 16.19 17.50
C LYS A 14 5.32 15.17 16.39
N GLN A 15 4.26 14.71 15.71
CA GLN A 15 4.38 13.67 14.68
C GLN A 15 5.12 14.15 13.43
N LEU A 16 4.98 15.43 13.06
CA LEU A 16 5.75 16.01 11.95
C LEU A 16 7.23 16.17 12.28
N VAL A 17 7.57 16.49 13.54
CA VAL A 17 8.97 16.49 14.00
C VAL A 17 9.56 15.08 13.91
N LEU A 18 8.85 14.08 14.43
CA LEU A 18 9.30 12.68 14.35
C LEU A 18 9.46 12.22 12.90
N TRP A 19 8.53 12.58 12.01
CA TRP A 19 8.61 12.26 10.58
C TRP A 19 9.86 12.85 9.94
N LYS A 20 10.17 14.12 10.21
CA LYS A 20 11.39 14.78 9.74
C LYS A 20 12.65 14.08 10.25
N GLU A 21 12.69 13.77 11.54
CA GLU A 21 13.83 13.09 12.16
C GLU A 21 14.02 11.68 11.57
N MET A 22 12.95 10.93 11.32
CA MET A 22 13.00 9.63 10.65
C MET A 22 13.60 9.77 9.25
N VAL A 23 13.13 10.72 8.45
CA VAL A 23 13.67 10.99 7.12
C VAL A 23 15.17 11.34 7.19
N HIS A 24 15.59 12.20 8.12
CA HIS A 24 16.99 12.55 8.31
C HIS A 24 17.84 11.37 8.80
N ARG A 25 17.29 10.45 9.59
CA ARG A 25 17.99 9.20 9.95
C ARG A 25 18.21 8.30 8.75
N VAL A 26 17.25 8.24 7.83
CA VAL A 26 17.32 7.40 6.62
C VAL A 26 18.25 7.99 5.57
N PHE A 27 18.20 9.31 5.33
CA PHE A 27 18.89 9.95 4.19
C PHE A 27 19.98 10.98 4.56
N GLY A 28 20.10 11.37 5.83
CA GLY A 28 20.98 12.46 6.29
C GLY A 28 20.36 13.86 6.17
N GLU A 29 21.08 14.90 6.63
CA GLU A 29 20.57 16.29 6.68
C GLU A 29 20.65 17.07 5.36
N ASN A 30 21.56 16.70 4.44
CA ASN A 30 21.72 17.35 3.13
C ASN A 30 21.09 16.48 2.04
N GLN A 31 19.76 16.44 2.03
CA GLN A 31 19.01 15.61 1.10
C GLN A 31 18.62 16.37 -0.18
N ASN A 32 18.60 15.65 -1.31
CA ASN A 32 17.97 16.14 -2.53
C ASN A 32 16.46 16.17 -2.33
N ASP A 33 15.77 17.13 -2.95
CA ASP A 33 14.30 17.23 -2.90
C ASP A 33 13.58 15.99 -3.47
N LEU A 34 14.32 15.13 -4.17
CA LEU A 34 13.85 13.87 -4.73
C LEU A 34 14.97 12.83 -4.62
N ILE A 35 14.65 11.67 -4.03
CA ILE A 35 15.55 10.52 -3.95
C ILE A 35 14.81 9.30 -4.52
N LYS A 36 15.38 8.64 -5.53
CA LYS A 36 14.82 7.42 -6.12
C LYS A 36 15.68 6.21 -5.79
N ILE A 37 15.05 5.18 -5.24
CA ILE A 37 15.64 3.91 -4.86
C ILE A 37 15.02 2.80 -5.72
N THR A 38 15.86 1.99 -6.36
CA THR A 38 15.44 0.84 -7.18
C THR A 38 15.98 -0.50 -6.66
N ASP A 39 16.92 -0.47 -5.73
CA ASP A 39 17.42 -1.68 -5.08
C ASP A 39 16.37 -2.23 -4.11
N ARG A 40 15.98 -3.50 -4.28
CA ARG A 40 14.92 -4.14 -3.50
C ARG A 40 15.23 -4.16 -2.00
N ASN A 41 16.47 -4.42 -1.60
CA ASN A 41 16.83 -4.53 -0.20
C ASN A 41 16.81 -3.15 0.47
N GLN A 42 17.31 -2.12 -0.21
CA GLN A 42 17.19 -0.74 0.26
C GLN A 42 15.73 -0.27 0.36
N ILE A 43 14.87 -0.66 -0.59
CA ILE A 43 13.42 -0.40 -0.50
C ILE A 43 12.85 -1.03 0.78
N ILE A 44 13.18 -2.29 1.08
CA ILE A 44 12.75 -2.97 2.30
C ILE A 44 13.25 -2.25 3.55
N GLU A 45 14.53 -1.88 3.59
CA GLU A 45 15.14 -1.17 4.72
C GLU A 45 14.43 0.16 5.01
N ILE A 46 14.16 0.95 3.97
CA ILE A 46 13.47 2.24 4.11
C ILE A 46 12.01 2.04 4.54
N LEU A 47 11.29 1.09 3.95
CA LEU A 47 9.91 0.79 4.33
C LEU A 47 9.82 0.28 5.77
N ASN A 48 10.83 -0.45 6.25
CA ASN A 48 10.94 -0.82 7.67
C ASN A 48 11.22 0.39 8.55
N ALA A 49 12.10 1.30 8.14
CA ALA A 49 12.32 2.54 8.87
C ALA A 49 11.02 3.34 8.99
N VAL A 50 10.21 3.44 7.92
CA VAL A 50 8.90 4.12 7.95
C VAL A 50 7.87 3.37 8.80
N GLY A 51 7.79 2.06 8.68
CA GLY A 51 6.73 1.26 9.31
C GLY A 51 6.96 0.94 10.78
N THR A 52 8.19 1.04 11.28
CA THR A 52 8.56 0.72 12.66
C THR A 52 8.95 1.93 13.50
N ASP A 53 8.91 3.14 12.91
CA ASP A 53 9.22 4.39 13.60
C ASP A 53 8.14 4.79 14.63
N GLU A 54 8.50 5.74 15.50
CA GLU A 54 7.51 6.44 16.34
C GLU A 54 6.69 7.46 15.53
N ALA A 55 7.19 7.87 14.36
CA ALA A 55 6.48 8.71 13.40
C ALA A 55 5.34 7.94 12.73
N ASP A 56 4.10 8.28 13.07
CA ASP A 56 2.93 7.63 12.49
C ASP A 56 2.86 7.90 10.97
N ASN A 57 2.69 6.85 10.18
CA ASN A 57 2.49 6.94 8.73
C ASN A 57 1.04 6.65 8.35
N HIS A 58 0.68 7.01 7.13
CA HIS A 58 -0.53 6.55 6.47
C HIS A 58 -0.23 6.29 4.99
N THR A 59 -0.51 5.09 4.54
CA THR A 59 -0.23 4.63 3.17
C THR A 59 -1.51 4.55 2.37
N PHE A 60 -1.64 5.40 1.36
CA PHE A 60 -2.70 5.28 0.36
C PHE A 60 -2.41 4.10 -0.56
N LEU A 61 -3.43 3.28 -0.77
CA LEU A 61 -3.37 2.12 -1.64
C LEU A 61 -3.70 2.51 -3.09
N PRO A 62 -3.26 1.73 -4.10
CA PRO A 62 -3.52 2.00 -5.52
C PRO A 62 -5.00 2.15 -5.93
N THR A 63 -5.94 1.70 -5.11
CA THR A 63 -7.38 1.76 -5.38
C THR A 63 -8.12 2.85 -4.64
N SER A 64 -8.29 2.68 -3.34
CA SER A 64 -8.99 3.60 -2.45
C SER A 64 -8.64 3.21 -1.01
N GLY A 65 -8.86 4.14 -0.10
CA GLY A 65 -8.51 3.93 1.30
C GLY A 65 -7.03 4.18 1.58
N GLY A 66 -6.66 3.87 2.81
CA GLY A 66 -5.28 3.83 3.24
C GLY A 66 -5.15 2.98 4.49
N LEU A 67 -3.96 2.44 4.68
CA LEU A 67 -3.58 1.60 5.81
C LEU A 67 -2.27 2.10 6.38
N ASP A 68 -2.04 1.84 7.66
CA ASP A 68 -0.77 2.20 8.30
C ASP A 68 0.24 1.06 8.06
N LEU A 69 1.39 1.39 7.47
CA LEU A 69 2.46 0.46 7.19
C LEU A 69 3.19 0.11 8.49
N HIS A 70 3.45 -1.17 8.71
CA HIS A 70 4.21 -1.68 9.85
C HIS A 70 5.60 -2.21 9.47
N GLY A 71 5.85 -2.39 8.17
CA GLY A 71 7.16 -2.78 7.65
C GLY A 71 7.06 -3.55 6.33
N ALA A 72 8.22 -4.00 5.86
CA ALA A 72 8.34 -4.80 4.66
C ALA A 72 9.36 -5.93 4.85
N THR A 73 9.16 -7.04 4.16
CA THR A 73 10.12 -8.16 4.11
C THR A 73 10.27 -8.69 2.69
N ALA A 74 11.30 -9.49 2.44
CA ALA A 74 11.40 -10.23 1.18
C ALA A 74 10.30 -11.30 1.14
N SER A 75 9.58 -11.38 0.03
CA SER A 75 8.57 -12.43 -0.16
C SER A 75 9.25 -13.76 -0.52
N HIS A 76 8.53 -14.85 -0.27
CA HIS A 76 8.86 -16.16 -0.84
C HIS A 76 8.73 -16.19 -2.37
N GLU A 77 7.92 -15.29 -2.95
CA GLU A 77 7.89 -15.08 -4.39
C GLU A 77 9.13 -14.31 -4.85
N GLU A 78 9.98 -14.94 -5.66
CA GLU A 78 11.26 -14.36 -6.09
C GLU A 78 11.08 -12.95 -6.68
N GLY A 79 11.84 -11.98 -6.18
CA GLY A 79 11.76 -10.60 -6.67
C GLY A 79 10.73 -9.73 -5.95
N ARG A 80 9.76 -10.31 -5.25
CA ARG A 80 8.65 -9.59 -4.59
C ARG A 80 9.00 -9.25 -3.15
N ILE A 81 8.20 -8.35 -2.58
CA ILE A 81 8.25 -7.98 -1.17
C ILE A 81 6.86 -8.13 -0.55
N GLU A 82 6.83 -8.36 0.75
CA GLU A 82 5.62 -8.39 1.57
C GLU A 82 5.54 -7.11 2.38
N LEU A 83 4.50 -6.31 2.13
CA LEU A 83 4.14 -5.16 2.98
C LEU A 83 3.23 -5.66 4.09
N THR A 84 3.59 -5.36 5.33
CA THR A 84 2.73 -5.64 6.49
C THR A 84 2.03 -4.36 6.89
N PHE A 85 0.70 -4.40 6.97
CA PHE A 85 -0.13 -3.29 7.43
C PHE A 85 -0.74 -3.59 8.81
N GLU A 86 -1.45 -2.61 9.37
CA GLU A 86 -2.28 -2.77 10.56
C GLU A 86 -3.17 -4.04 10.50
N GLY A 87 -3.42 -4.65 11.66
CA GLY A 87 -4.12 -5.94 11.71
C GLY A 87 -3.29 -7.14 11.22
N ARG A 88 -2.01 -6.94 10.88
CA ARG A 88 -1.09 -7.94 10.28
C ARG A 88 -1.54 -8.42 8.89
N THR A 89 -2.26 -7.57 8.18
CA THR A 89 -2.63 -7.83 6.79
C THR A 89 -1.38 -7.76 5.92
N THR A 90 -1.16 -8.80 5.10
CA THR A 90 0.04 -8.93 4.26
C THR A 90 -0.30 -8.69 2.80
N TYR A 91 0.44 -7.79 2.16
CA TYR A 91 0.35 -7.51 0.73
C TYR A 91 1.64 -7.95 0.02
N ILE A 92 1.56 -8.92 -0.89
CA ILE A 92 2.67 -9.27 -1.79
C ILE A 92 2.65 -8.31 -2.98
N VAL A 93 3.76 -7.63 -3.23
CA VAL A 93 3.92 -6.69 -4.35
C VAL A 93 5.26 -6.88 -5.06
N ASN A 94 5.33 -6.50 -6.34
CA ASN A 94 6.55 -6.52 -7.14
C ASN A 94 7.14 -5.10 -7.23
N PRO A 95 8.13 -4.72 -6.41
CA PRO A 95 8.60 -3.34 -6.35
C PRO A 95 9.35 -2.94 -7.62
N ASP A 96 9.04 -1.75 -8.14
CA ASP A 96 9.81 -1.09 -9.20
C ASP A 96 10.77 -0.05 -8.64
N SER A 97 10.22 0.85 -7.82
CA SER A 97 10.99 1.93 -7.21
C SER A 97 10.29 2.49 -5.98
N LEU A 98 11.08 2.97 -5.02
CA LEU A 98 10.61 3.85 -3.96
C LEU A 98 11.19 5.25 -4.21
N THR A 99 10.34 6.26 -4.37
CA THR A 99 10.78 7.65 -4.46
C THR A 99 10.41 8.39 -3.18
N PHE A 100 11.37 9.06 -2.55
CA PHE A 100 11.12 10.06 -1.52
C PHE A 100 11.03 11.44 -2.18
N HIS A 101 10.00 12.20 -1.82
CA HIS A 101 9.76 13.57 -2.29
C HIS A 101 9.72 14.52 -1.09
N GLN A 102 10.67 15.45 -1.04
CA GLN A 102 10.65 16.57 -0.10
C GLN A 102 10.01 17.78 -0.76
N VAL A 103 8.69 17.94 -0.63
CA VAL A 103 8.00 19.10 -1.20
C VAL A 103 7.96 20.25 -0.20
N GLY A 104 8.80 21.26 -0.42
CA GLY A 104 8.92 22.40 0.49
C GLY A 104 9.65 22.07 1.79
N GLU A 105 9.64 23.01 2.74
CA GLU A 105 10.37 22.88 4.02
C GLU A 105 9.56 22.17 5.12
N ASP A 106 8.22 22.14 4.97
CA ASP A 106 7.31 21.56 5.96
C ASP A 106 7.20 20.03 5.75
N PRO A 107 7.60 19.20 6.75
CA PRO A 107 7.52 17.75 6.69
C PRO A 107 6.12 17.20 6.41
N GLU A 108 5.10 18.03 6.58
CA GLU A 108 3.71 17.72 6.24
C GLU A 108 3.50 17.30 4.78
N TRP A 109 4.35 17.78 3.88
CA TRP A 109 4.27 17.52 2.44
C TRP A 109 5.36 16.58 1.95
N TRP A 110 6.11 15.98 2.87
CA TRP A 110 7.14 14.99 2.55
C TRP A 110 6.52 13.60 2.50
N TYR A 111 6.76 12.88 1.41
CA TYR A 111 6.14 11.58 1.20
C TYR A 111 7.04 10.61 0.47
N PHE A 112 6.75 9.33 0.67
CA PHE A 112 7.30 8.26 -0.15
C PHE A 112 6.26 7.81 -1.17
N ARG A 113 6.71 7.42 -2.36
CA ARG A 113 5.88 6.80 -3.39
C ARG A 113 6.51 5.47 -3.80
N LEU A 114 5.84 4.37 -3.48
CA LEU A 114 6.24 3.03 -3.90
C LEU A 114 5.51 2.69 -5.21
N ASN A 115 6.25 2.56 -6.30
CA ASN A 115 5.73 2.03 -7.56
C ASN A 115 5.98 0.53 -7.61
N THR A 116 4.98 -0.22 -8.07
CA THR A 116 5.02 -1.66 -8.22
C THR A 116 4.60 -2.06 -9.64
N LYS A 117 5.19 -3.16 -10.13
CA LYS A 117 4.89 -3.75 -11.44
C LYS A 117 3.82 -4.82 -11.31
N PRO A 118 3.04 -5.06 -12.37
CA PRO A 118 2.20 -6.24 -12.41
C PRO A 118 3.02 -7.53 -12.35
N PHE A 119 2.40 -8.62 -11.89
CA PHE A 119 2.97 -9.95 -11.88
C PHE A 119 1.89 -11.03 -12.02
N LYS A 120 2.30 -12.29 -12.25
CA LYS A 120 1.39 -13.39 -12.56
C LYS A 120 0.41 -13.67 -11.41
N ALA A 121 -0.87 -13.83 -11.75
CA ALA A 121 -1.92 -14.32 -10.87
C ALA A 121 -1.60 -15.70 -10.28
N SER A 122 -2.27 -16.04 -9.18
CA SER A 122 -2.01 -17.27 -8.43
C SER A 122 -2.52 -18.51 -9.16
N GLY A 123 -3.48 -18.32 -10.07
CA GLY A 123 -4.24 -19.37 -10.72
C GLY A 123 -5.42 -19.89 -9.91
N VAL A 124 -5.61 -19.43 -8.66
CA VAL A 124 -6.73 -19.84 -7.79
C VAL A 124 -8.07 -19.43 -8.39
N TYR A 125 -8.13 -18.24 -8.97
CA TYR A 125 -9.34 -17.66 -9.55
C TYR A 125 -9.35 -17.69 -11.09
N GLU A 126 -8.41 -18.42 -11.73
CA GLU A 126 -8.37 -18.53 -13.19
C GLU A 126 -9.46 -19.48 -13.72
N GLU A 127 -10.30 -18.92 -14.58
CA GLU A 127 -11.41 -19.51 -15.36
C GLU A 127 -12.58 -20.12 -14.56
N THR A 128 -13.32 -19.26 -13.86
CA THR A 128 -14.75 -19.31 -14.19
C THR A 128 -14.86 -18.79 -15.61
N THR A 129 -15.36 -19.61 -16.53
CA THR A 129 -15.93 -19.11 -17.79
C THR A 129 -16.66 -17.83 -17.43
N PRO A 130 -16.43 -16.68 -18.10
CA PRO A 130 -17.28 -15.54 -17.87
C PRO A 130 -18.69 -16.10 -18.08
N VAL A 131 -19.46 -16.25 -17.00
CA VAL A 131 -20.91 -16.19 -17.13
C VAL A 131 -21.05 -14.89 -17.87
N GLU A 132 -21.40 -14.93 -19.17
CA GLU A 132 -21.36 -13.76 -20.05
C GLU A 132 -21.99 -12.63 -19.26
N GLN A 133 -21.16 -11.79 -18.65
CA GLN A 133 -21.66 -10.66 -17.91
C GLN A 133 -22.07 -9.79 -19.07
N VAL A 134 -23.38 -9.77 -19.33
CA VAL A 134 -23.98 -8.91 -20.32
C VAL A 134 -23.75 -7.51 -19.78
N PHE A 135 -22.56 -6.97 -20.04
CA PHE A 135 -22.25 -5.59 -19.78
C PHE A 135 -23.13 -4.80 -20.74
N GLU A 136 -23.97 -3.93 -20.21
CA GLU A 136 -24.89 -3.12 -21.01
C GLU A 136 -24.12 -2.18 -21.95
N SER A 137 -22.86 -1.89 -21.63
CA SER A 137 -21.95 -1.09 -22.44
C SER A 137 -20.46 -1.43 -22.24
N GLU A 138 -19.61 -0.98 -23.16
CA GLU A 138 -18.14 -1.00 -22.98
C GLU A 138 -17.69 -0.18 -21.76
N LEU A 139 -18.47 0.84 -21.36
CA LEU A 139 -18.24 1.59 -20.12
C LEU A 139 -18.50 0.72 -18.90
N ASP A 140 -19.54 -0.11 -18.90
CA ASP A 140 -19.82 -1.03 -17.77
C ASP A 140 -18.75 -2.13 -17.66
N LYS A 141 -18.18 -2.54 -18.79
CA LYS A 141 -17.01 -3.41 -18.82
C LYS A 141 -15.80 -2.70 -18.23
N GLU A 142 -15.46 -1.49 -18.68
CA GLU A 142 -14.33 -0.72 -18.15
C GLU A 142 -14.51 -0.36 -16.66
N VAL A 143 -15.73 -0.05 -16.23
CA VAL A 143 -16.11 0.15 -14.83
C VAL A 143 -15.99 -1.16 -14.04
N SER A 144 -16.47 -2.29 -14.57
CA SER A 144 -16.30 -3.61 -13.94
C SER A 144 -14.83 -4.03 -13.82
N TRP A 145 -14.01 -3.76 -14.83
CA TRP A 145 -12.56 -4.02 -14.80
C TRP A 145 -11.83 -3.08 -13.84
N SER A 146 -12.23 -1.81 -13.75
CA SER A 146 -11.69 -0.85 -12.77
C SER A 146 -12.22 -1.08 -11.34
N MET A 147 -13.36 -1.75 -11.20
CA MET A 147 -13.92 -2.25 -9.95
C MET A 147 -13.49 -3.70 -9.64
N SER A 148 -12.85 -4.39 -10.59
CA SER A 148 -12.31 -5.72 -10.38
C SER A 148 -11.25 -5.57 -9.30
N TYR A 149 -11.35 -6.44 -8.30
CA TYR A 149 -10.49 -6.43 -7.12
C TYR A 149 -9.04 -6.15 -7.53
N TYR A 150 -8.46 -5.10 -6.97
CA TYR A 150 -7.09 -4.76 -7.30
C TYR A 150 -6.17 -5.70 -6.55
N GLY A 151 -5.65 -6.67 -7.26
CA GLY A 151 -5.02 -7.84 -6.69
C GLY A 151 -5.99 -9.00 -6.50
N GLU A 152 -5.52 -10.01 -5.78
CA GLU A 152 -6.32 -11.16 -5.37
C GLU A 152 -6.10 -11.43 -3.89
N GLU A 153 -7.16 -11.79 -3.18
CA GLU A 153 -7.07 -12.26 -1.80
C GLU A 153 -7.10 -13.78 -1.80
N VAL A 154 -6.06 -14.41 -1.26
CA VAL A 154 -5.89 -15.86 -1.26
C VAL A 154 -5.52 -16.36 0.12
N LEU A 155 -5.78 -17.64 0.38
CA LEU A 155 -5.21 -18.35 1.52
C LEU A 155 -3.92 -19.03 1.04
N GLU A 156 -2.78 -18.57 1.55
CA GLU A 156 -1.49 -19.23 1.36
C GLU A 156 -1.34 -20.34 2.39
N LEU A 157 -1.23 -21.59 1.94
CA LEU A 157 -1.08 -22.76 2.83
C LEU A 157 0.37 -22.92 3.30
N GLU A 158 1.29 -22.74 2.36
CA GLU A 158 2.74 -22.69 2.54
C GLU A 158 3.32 -21.78 1.45
N ALA A 159 4.59 -21.42 1.56
CA ALA A 159 5.25 -20.46 0.67
C ALA A 159 4.94 -20.71 -0.83
N GLY A 160 4.16 -19.81 -1.45
CA GLY A 160 3.82 -19.88 -2.87
C GLY A 160 2.69 -20.85 -3.24
N VAL A 161 2.06 -21.51 -2.27
CA VAL A 161 0.94 -22.46 -2.48
C VAL A 161 -0.35 -21.82 -2.02
N TYR A 162 -1.21 -21.48 -2.99
CA TYR A 162 -2.43 -20.71 -2.77
C TYR A 162 -3.68 -21.55 -3.02
N VAL A 163 -4.72 -21.31 -2.21
CA VAL A 163 -6.09 -21.80 -2.43
C VAL A 163 -7.09 -20.65 -2.27
N ASP A 164 -8.34 -20.91 -2.63
CA ASP A 164 -9.44 -19.95 -2.50
C ASP A 164 -9.55 -19.45 -1.05
N TYR A 165 -9.67 -18.14 -0.88
CA TYR A 165 -9.82 -17.51 0.42
C TYR A 165 -10.99 -18.10 1.24
N ALA A 166 -12.08 -18.50 0.60
CA ALA A 166 -13.25 -19.10 1.25
C ALA A 166 -12.91 -20.37 2.07
N VAL A 167 -11.82 -21.06 1.72
CA VAL A 167 -11.30 -22.21 2.47
C VAL A 167 -10.94 -21.84 3.92
N ARG A 168 -10.56 -20.58 4.17
CA ARG A 168 -10.32 -20.07 5.52
C ARG A 168 -11.56 -20.16 6.41
N GLU A 169 -12.74 -19.85 5.86
CA GLU A 169 -14.01 -19.90 6.59
C GLU A 169 -14.52 -21.34 6.74
N ILE A 170 -14.28 -22.18 5.72
CA ILE A 170 -14.59 -23.62 5.77
C ILE A 170 -13.75 -24.33 6.85
N GLY A 171 -12.49 -23.93 7.02
CA GLY A 171 -11.60 -24.43 8.08
C GLY A 171 -10.95 -25.78 7.79
N HIS A 172 -11.10 -26.34 6.59
CA HIS A 172 -10.44 -27.58 6.15
C HIS A 172 -10.28 -27.62 4.62
N LEU A 173 -9.31 -28.38 4.11
CA LEU A 173 -8.98 -28.50 2.68
C LEU A 173 -9.88 -29.49 1.91
N GLY A 174 -10.78 -30.17 2.60
CA GLY A 174 -11.62 -31.24 2.05
C GLY A 174 -11.69 -32.44 3.00
N TYR A 175 -11.98 -33.61 2.43
CA TYR A 175 -12.06 -34.88 3.17
C TYR A 175 -11.13 -35.92 2.53
N ASP A 176 -10.51 -36.76 3.36
CA ASP A 176 -9.69 -37.89 2.91
C ASP A 176 -10.54 -39.06 2.39
N GLU A 177 -9.89 -40.15 1.95
CA GLU A 177 -10.56 -41.37 1.45
C GLU A 177 -11.44 -42.07 2.51
N TYR A 178 -11.28 -41.73 3.78
CA TYR A 178 -12.03 -42.27 4.91
C TYR A 178 -13.15 -41.31 5.38
N GLY A 179 -13.27 -40.14 4.76
CA GLY A 179 -14.25 -39.12 5.12
C GLY A 179 -13.85 -38.23 6.30
N ASN A 180 -12.59 -38.23 6.73
CA ASN A 180 -12.10 -37.30 7.76
C ASN A 180 -11.70 -35.97 7.13
N SER A 181 -11.94 -34.85 7.82
CA SER A 181 -11.55 -33.53 7.33
C SER A 181 -10.02 -33.38 7.30
N ILE A 182 -9.51 -32.79 6.22
CA ILE A 182 -8.08 -32.47 6.07
C ILE A 182 -7.86 -31.07 6.66
N PRO A 183 -7.18 -30.92 7.81
CA PRO A 183 -7.04 -29.62 8.47
C PRO A 183 -6.21 -28.64 7.65
N LEU A 184 -6.41 -27.35 7.87
CA LEU A 184 -5.48 -26.32 7.39
C LEU A 184 -4.12 -26.46 8.11
N PRO A 185 -3.00 -26.27 7.41
CA PRO A 185 -1.70 -26.26 8.06
C PRO A 185 -1.55 -25.03 8.98
N ASP A 186 -0.73 -25.14 10.03
CA ASP A 186 -0.46 -24.03 10.96
C ASP A 186 0.18 -22.81 10.28
N SER A 187 0.82 -23.02 9.12
CA SER A 187 1.38 -21.96 8.27
C SER A 187 0.34 -21.19 7.46
N ALA A 188 -0.92 -21.63 7.44
CA ALA A 188 -1.95 -21.03 6.62
C ALA A 188 -2.18 -19.55 7.00
N ARG A 189 -2.10 -18.65 6.02
CA ARG A 189 -2.28 -17.20 6.21
C ARG A 189 -3.02 -16.55 5.05
N THR A 190 -3.79 -15.50 5.34
CA THR A 190 -4.39 -14.67 4.29
C THR A 190 -3.37 -13.71 3.73
N VAL A 191 -3.33 -13.62 2.41
CA VAL A 191 -2.44 -12.74 1.67
C VAL A 191 -3.21 -12.04 0.57
N HIS A 192 -3.00 -10.72 0.45
CA HIS A 192 -3.42 -9.97 -0.72
C HIS A 192 -2.25 -9.90 -1.71
N ARG A 193 -2.39 -10.44 -2.91
CA ARG A 193 -1.37 -10.33 -3.96
C ARG A 193 -1.73 -9.16 -4.86
N GLY A 194 -0.95 -8.08 -4.84
CA GLY A 194 -1.13 -6.87 -5.65
C GLY A 194 -0.74 -7.06 -7.11
N ILE A 195 -1.31 -8.06 -7.79
CA ILE A 195 -0.89 -8.54 -9.12
C ILE A 195 -1.02 -7.51 -10.25
N ASN A 196 -1.84 -6.47 -10.08
CA ASN A 196 -2.02 -5.39 -11.05
C ASN A 196 -0.86 -4.37 -11.06
N GLY A 197 0.04 -4.41 -10.08
CA GLY A 197 1.08 -3.39 -9.90
C GLY A 197 0.53 -2.14 -9.20
N GLY A 198 0.99 -0.95 -9.53
CA GLY A 198 0.41 0.31 -9.05
C GLY A 198 1.30 1.13 -8.14
N SER A 199 0.73 2.23 -7.63
CA SER A 199 1.46 3.23 -6.86
C SER A 199 0.84 3.37 -5.47
N TYR A 200 1.68 3.34 -4.45
CA TYR A 200 1.31 3.60 -3.06
C TYR A 200 1.94 4.93 -2.66
N ALA A 201 1.20 5.78 -1.94
CA ALA A 201 1.73 7.04 -1.43
C ALA A 201 1.72 7.02 0.11
N ILE A 202 2.86 7.27 0.73
CA ILE A 202 3.06 7.16 2.18
C ILE A 202 3.40 8.53 2.74
N PHE A 203 2.50 9.07 3.55
CA PHE A 203 2.67 10.37 4.22
C PHE A 203 2.77 10.18 5.73
N SER A 204 3.22 11.21 6.44
CA SER A 204 2.91 11.32 7.87
C SER A 204 1.40 11.23 8.06
N LYS A 205 0.94 10.48 9.07
CA LYS A 205 -0.49 10.28 9.37
C LYS A 205 -1.25 11.59 9.58
N TYR A 206 -0.55 12.62 10.05
CA TYR A 206 -1.11 13.94 10.35
C TYR A 206 -0.96 14.96 9.22
N ALA A 207 -0.50 14.52 8.04
CA ALA A 207 -0.42 15.37 6.85
C ALA A 207 -1.81 15.88 6.40
N LEU A 208 -1.88 17.15 5.96
CA LEU A 208 -3.10 17.73 5.39
C LEU A 208 -3.62 16.93 4.21
N TYR A 209 -2.73 16.28 3.45
CA TYR A 209 -3.11 15.41 2.33
C TYR A 209 -4.08 14.29 2.78
N ASN A 210 -3.96 13.78 4.01
CA ASN A 210 -4.82 12.75 4.58
C ASN A 210 -6.22 13.24 4.97
N ARG A 211 -6.40 14.56 5.07
CA ARG A 211 -7.65 15.18 5.51
C ARG A 211 -8.55 15.63 4.38
N VAL A 212 -8.02 15.64 3.15
CA VAL A 212 -8.80 16.00 1.97
C VAL A 212 -9.57 14.77 1.53
N SER A 213 -10.87 14.67 1.83
CA SER A 213 -11.70 13.51 1.46
C SER A 213 -11.66 13.15 -0.03
N SER A 214 -11.30 14.10 -0.91
CA SER A 214 -11.11 13.85 -2.33
C SER A 214 -9.88 12.99 -2.67
N THR A 215 -8.91 12.80 -1.77
CA THR A 215 -7.67 12.01 -2.04
C THR A 215 -7.88 10.49 -2.00
N TYR A 216 -9.08 10.04 -1.62
CA TYR A 216 -9.50 8.63 -1.66
C TYR A 216 -9.89 8.14 -3.07
N ASP A 217 -9.72 8.98 -4.10
CA ASP A 217 -9.91 8.63 -5.51
C ASP A 217 -8.70 7.91 -6.15
N ALA A 218 -7.69 7.59 -5.34
CA ALA A 218 -6.37 7.09 -5.71
C ALA A 218 -5.72 7.82 -6.89
N ARG A 219 -5.87 9.15 -6.95
CA ARG A 219 -5.20 9.99 -7.96
C ARG A 219 -3.69 9.73 -8.08
N HIS A 220 -3.02 9.39 -6.98
CA HIS A 220 -1.59 9.08 -6.96
C HIS A 220 -1.21 7.85 -7.80
N ASN A 221 -2.17 6.97 -8.07
CA ASN A 221 -2.03 5.80 -8.94
C ASN A 221 -2.44 6.08 -10.40
N LYS A 222 -3.20 7.16 -10.65
CA LYS A 222 -3.70 7.53 -11.97
C LYS A 222 -2.75 8.42 -12.77
N VAL A 223 -1.69 8.91 -12.12
CA VAL A 223 -0.70 9.83 -12.71
C VAL A 223 0.70 9.33 -12.44
N SER A 224 1.66 9.81 -13.22
CA SER A 224 3.08 9.53 -13.02
C SER A 224 3.64 10.16 -11.73
N ASP A 225 4.84 9.72 -11.33
CA ASP A 225 5.55 10.25 -10.16
C ASP A 225 5.74 11.77 -10.24
N ASP A 226 6.15 12.26 -11.42
CA ASP A 226 6.38 13.67 -11.68
C ASP A 226 5.08 14.49 -11.66
N GLU A 227 4.02 13.99 -12.28
CA GLU A 227 2.71 14.64 -12.27
C GLU A 227 2.14 14.72 -10.86
N PHE A 228 2.29 13.65 -10.06
CA PHE A 228 1.85 13.66 -8.67
C PHE A 228 2.66 14.67 -7.85
N ARG A 229 3.98 14.73 -8.03
CA ARG A 229 4.83 15.73 -7.39
C ARG A 229 4.44 17.16 -7.76
N VAL A 230 4.17 17.43 -9.04
CA VAL A 230 3.68 18.74 -9.51
C VAL A 230 2.35 19.08 -8.85
N TYR A 231 1.44 18.10 -8.76
CA TYR A 231 0.17 18.26 -8.08
C TYR A 231 0.32 18.67 -6.61
N ILE A 232 1.18 17.98 -5.84
CA ILE A 232 1.45 18.33 -4.44
C ILE A 232 2.09 19.72 -4.33
N ASN A 233 3.08 20.04 -5.17
CA ASN A 233 3.70 21.36 -5.21
C ASN A 233 2.68 22.49 -5.43
N ASN A 234 1.70 22.28 -6.31
CA ASN A 234 0.65 23.27 -6.58
C ASN A 234 -0.23 23.50 -5.35
N ILE A 235 -0.54 22.46 -4.57
CA ILE A 235 -1.25 22.60 -3.30
C ILE A 235 -0.43 23.46 -2.34
N VAL A 236 0.83 23.10 -2.10
CA VAL A 236 1.73 23.83 -1.18
C VAL A 236 1.85 25.31 -1.57
N ASN A 237 2.12 25.58 -2.85
CA ASN A 237 2.21 26.95 -3.37
C ASN A 237 0.91 27.74 -3.23
N SER A 238 -0.25 27.09 -3.31
CA SER A 238 -1.55 27.74 -3.11
C SER A 238 -1.81 28.10 -1.65
N LEU A 239 -1.31 27.28 -0.71
CA LEU A 239 -1.44 27.52 0.73
C LEU A 239 -0.51 28.64 1.21
N ASN A 240 0.71 28.71 0.67
CA ASN A 240 1.69 29.76 1.01
C ASN A 240 1.35 31.16 0.46
N LYS A 241 0.38 31.26 -0.46
CA LYS A 241 -0.10 32.54 -1.02
C LYS A 241 -1.22 33.17 -0.21
N LYS A 242 -1.75 32.47 0.80
CA LYS A 242 -2.79 32.97 1.71
C LYS A 242 -2.18 33.49 2.99
#